data_AF-A8ZV88-F1
#
_entry.id   AF-A8ZV88-F1
#
_cell.length_a   1.000
_cell.length_b   1.000
_cell.length_c   1.000
_cell.angle_alpha   90.00
_cell.angle_beta   90.00
_cell.angle_gamma   90.00
#
_symmetry.space_group_name_H-M   'P 1'
#
loop_
_entity.id
_entity.type
_entity.pdbx_description
1 polymer ?
#
loop_
_entity_poly.entity_id
_entity_poly.type
_entity_poly.pdbx_seq_one_letter_code
_entity_poly.pdbx_strand_id
1 'polypeptide(L)'
;MTANPQNRDFLQMNKPNSDGAAGAMIVSVGGTPAPVIESIRHFRPVFVSFFASQETLDKVMEIKGAIKAAGLELQSEVTLAENVNDLLHCHKKAEEAVARVIGRGHSRDSVIVDYTGGTKNMSVALSLAAITHGFSFSYVGGTRRTRGNVGTVENGAEKVFQSVNPWDFLAVEERKKIALLFNRHQFKAAGQLCADLAEKNVNRRLVYKKIGLMIEGFHEWDLLRHKTAVRRFEKCEIDELLDDENKGVQAFAKAAKALLPFLADAAGCGEKPCPAYILDLFANAERRFDEGKTDDAVLRLYRIVEMAGQQRLMDTNGIDTSNAAPEKLPAGLKSIYEEKYMDPESKTIKISMAAGYSLLKEMGDDLGLQFYDQKDSFLKIQDSRNHSFLAHGFRSAREAAYMSLRDFIVSLNIFQVSDVPRFPVVVF
;
A
#
# COMPACT_ATOMS: atom_id res chain seq x y z
N MET A 1 16.97 -30.34 -32.67
CA MET A 1 16.86 -29.17 -31.78
C MET A 1 15.52 -29.25 -31.08
N THR A 2 15.54 -29.80 -29.87
CA THR A 2 14.38 -30.10 -29.03
C THR A 2 13.85 -28.83 -28.38
N ALA A 3 12.57 -28.52 -28.61
CA ALA A 3 11.89 -27.40 -27.99
C ALA A 3 11.77 -27.59 -26.47
N ASN A 4 12.07 -26.53 -25.73
CA ASN A 4 12.01 -26.46 -24.26
C ASN A 4 10.55 -26.71 -23.77
N PRO A 5 10.30 -27.66 -22.85
CA PRO A 5 8.94 -27.99 -22.37
C PRO A 5 8.22 -26.83 -21.68
N GLN A 6 8.97 -25.85 -21.14
CA GLN A 6 8.44 -24.74 -20.36
C GLN A 6 7.57 -23.74 -21.15
N ASN A 7 7.58 -23.77 -22.48
CA ASN A 7 6.74 -22.89 -23.30
C ASN A 7 5.32 -23.44 -23.57
N ARG A 8 5.02 -24.69 -23.16
CA ARG A 8 3.69 -25.28 -23.36
C ARG A 8 2.70 -24.94 -22.24
N ASP A 9 3.19 -24.69 -21.03
CA ASP A 9 2.33 -24.50 -19.85
C ASP A 9 1.80 -23.06 -19.70
N PHE A 10 2.46 -22.06 -20.29
CA PHE A 10 1.99 -20.66 -20.28
C PHE A 10 0.75 -20.40 -21.15
N LEU A 11 0.41 -21.30 -22.07
CA LEU A 11 -0.69 -21.12 -23.03
C LEU A 11 -2.04 -21.65 -22.51
N GLN A 12 -2.11 -22.24 -21.31
CA GLN A 12 -3.32 -22.96 -20.85
C GLN A 12 -4.15 -22.29 -19.76
N MET A 13 -3.75 -21.14 -19.20
CA MET A 13 -4.40 -20.62 -17.97
C MET A 13 -5.37 -19.43 -18.13
N ASN A 14 -5.68 -18.96 -19.34
CA ASN A 14 -6.67 -17.89 -19.55
C ASN A 14 -7.93 -18.39 -20.29
N LYS A 15 -8.68 -19.30 -19.67
CA LYS A 15 -10.05 -19.58 -20.10
C LYS A 15 -11.03 -18.68 -19.33
N PRO A 16 -11.83 -17.84 -20.00
CA PRO A 16 -12.96 -17.20 -19.35
C PRO A 16 -13.97 -18.25 -18.88
N ASN A 17 -14.88 -17.85 -17.97
CA ASN A 17 -15.93 -18.68 -17.33
C ASN A 17 -16.52 -19.77 -18.25
N SER A 18 -16.97 -20.86 -17.63
CA SER A 18 -17.39 -22.19 -18.13
C SER A 18 -17.95 -22.38 -19.57
N ASP A 19 -18.32 -21.33 -20.30
CA ASP A 19 -18.74 -21.34 -21.72
C ASP A 19 -17.74 -20.70 -22.71
N GLY A 20 -16.64 -20.10 -22.25
CA GLY A 20 -15.56 -19.57 -23.10
C GLY A 20 -15.86 -18.26 -23.85
N ALA A 21 -16.97 -17.58 -23.59
CA ALA A 21 -17.37 -16.33 -24.23
C ALA A 21 -16.91 -15.08 -23.45
N ALA A 22 -16.40 -14.06 -24.15
CA ALA A 22 -16.05 -12.77 -23.59
C ALA A 22 -17.29 -11.89 -23.37
N GLY A 23 -17.23 -10.98 -22.38
CA GLY A 23 -18.30 -10.02 -22.13
C GLY A 23 -18.35 -8.94 -23.22
N ALA A 24 -17.20 -8.35 -23.55
CA ALA A 24 -17.10 -7.36 -24.62
C ALA A 24 -15.72 -7.36 -25.28
N MET A 25 -15.65 -6.75 -26.47
CA MET A 25 -14.42 -6.54 -27.22
C MET A 25 -14.28 -5.08 -27.66
N ILE A 26 -13.04 -4.57 -27.66
CA ILE A 26 -12.68 -3.31 -28.32
C ILE A 26 -11.69 -3.66 -29.42
N VAL A 27 -12.01 -3.32 -30.67
CA VAL A 27 -11.22 -3.78 -31.82
C VAL A 27 -10.85 -2.62 -32.73
N SER A 28 -9.55 -2.42 -32.95
CA SER A 28 -9.09 -1.50 -34.00
C SER A 28 -9.19 -2.16 -35.38
N VAL A 29 -9.74 -1.45 -36.36
CA VAL A 29 -10.06 -2.00 -37.69
C VAL A 29 -9.15 -1.41 -38.76
N GLY A 30 -8.54 -2.30 -39.56
CA GLY A 30 -7.65 -1.95 -40.67
C GLY A 30 -8.21 -2.41 -42.02
N GLY A 31 -7.37 -2.38 -43.06
CA GLY A 31 -7.77 -2.75 -44.42
C GLY A 31 -8.09 -4.23 -44.64
N THR A 32 -7.80 -5.10 -43.66
CA THR A 32 -8.03 -6.55 -43.76
C THR A 32 -9.00 -7.02 -42.66
N PRO A 33 -10.23 -7.45 -43.02
CA PRO A 33 -11.26 -7.93 -42.09
C PRO A 33 -10.98 -9.27 -41.42
N ALA A 34 -10.30 -10.19 -42.13
CA ALA A 34 -10.18 -11.59 -41.71
C ALA A 34 -9.62 -11.79 -40.29
N PRO A 35 -8.56 -11.08 -39.85
CA PRO A 35 -8.04 -11.23 -38.49
C PRO A 35 -9.05 -10.82 -37.41
N VAL A 36 -9.83 -9.75 -37.66
CA VAL A 36 -10.87 -9.29 -36.74
C VAL A 36 -12.03 -10.29 -36.68
N ILE A 37 -12.43 -10.84 -37.83
CA ILE A 37 -13.46 -11.89 -37.90
C ILE A 37 -13.04 -13.10 -37.06
N GLU A 38 -11.78 -13.54 -37.21
CA GLU A 38 -11.23 -14.66 -36.44
C GLU A 38 -11.22 -14.37 -34.93
N SER A 39 -10.79 -13.17 -34.54
CA SER A 39 -10.79 -12.76 -33.13
C SER A 39 -12.20 -12.79 -32.52
N ILE A 40 -13.20 -12.23 -33.21
CA ILE A 40 -14.60 -12.23 -32.75
C ILE A 40 -15.17 -13.66 -32.68
N ARG A 41 -14.85 -14.53 -33.64
CA ARG A 41 -15.29 -15.94 -33.62
C ARG A 41 -14.66 -16.73 -32.47
N HIS A 42 -13.40 -16.43 -32.16
CA HIS A 42 -12.67 -17.07 -31.07
C HIS A 42 -13.24 -16.68 -29.70
N PHE A 43 -13.38 -15.38 -29.44
CA PHE A 43 -13.80 -14.86 -28.14
C PHE A 43 -15.32 -14.77 -27.95
N ARG A 44 -16.11 -14.80 -29.03
CA ARG A 44 -17.58 -14.73 -29.02
C ARG A 44 -18.13 -13.65 -28.07
N PRO A 45 -17.73 -12.37 -28.23
CA PRO A 45 -18.16 -11.30 -27.34
C PRO A 45 -19.66 -11.00 -27.48
N VAL A 46 -20.30 -10.59 -26.38
CA VAL A 46 -21.68 -10.09 -26.41
C VAL A 46 -21.77 -8.72 -27.08
N PHE A 47 -20.73 -7.89 -26.93
CA PHE A 47 -20.66 -6.54 -27.50
C PHE A 47 -19.28 -6.25 -28.11
N VAL A 48 -19.25 -5.54 -29.24
CA VAL A 48 -18.01 -5.05 -29.87
C VAL A 48 -18.04 -3.53 -30.07
N SER A 49 -17.06 -2.83 -29.50
CA SER A 49 -16.76 -1.43 -29.81
C SER A 49 -15.69 -1.38 -30.91
N PHE A 50 -16.09 -1.11 -32.14
CA PHE A 50 -15.17 -0.97 -33.26
C PHE A 50 -14.51 0.41 -33.23
N PHE A 51 -13.18 0.43 -33.28
CA PHE A 51 -12.38 1.63 -33.49
C PHE A 51 -11.86 1.65 -34.92
N ALA A 52 -12.53 2.41 -35.79
CA ALA A 52 -12.28 2.41 -37.23
C ALA A 52 -11.92 3.80 -37.72
N SER A 53 -11.36 3.88 -38.92
CA SER A 53 -11.26 5.12 -39.70
C SER A 53 -12.39 5.24 -40.72
N GLN A 54 -12.57 6.42 -41.31
CA GLN A 54 -13.54 6.61 -42.40
C GLN A 54 -13.28 5.66 -43.58
N GLU A 55 -12.01 5.36 -43.87
CA GLU A 55 -11.58 4.48 -44.97
C GLU A 55 -11.83 3.00 -44.69
N THR A 56 -12.09 2.62 -43.44
CA THR A 56 -12.28 1.22 -43.01
C THR A 56 -13.70 0.91 -42.56
N LEU A 57 -14.64 1.84 -42.76
CA LEU A 57 -16.03 1.67 -42.34
C LEU A 57 -16.73 0.54 -43.12
N ASP A 58 -16.41 0.40 -44.40
CA ASP A 58 -16.85 -0.73 -45.24
C ASP A 58 -16.37 -2.07 -44.67
N LYS A 59 -15.14 -2.12 -44.13
CA LYS A 59 -14.58 -3.31 -43.47
C LYS A 59 -15.34 -3.68 -42.21
N VAL A 60 -15.81 -2.71 -41.43
CA VAL A 60 -16.70 -3.00 -40.28
C VAL A 60 -17.98 -3.71 -40.74
N MET A 61 -18.57 -3.26 -41.86
CA MET A 61 -19.78 -3.89 -42.41
C MET A 61 -19.51 -5.30 -42.92
N GLU A 62 -18.37 -5.52 -43.57
CA GLU A 62 -17.91 -6.84 -44.02
C GLU A 62 -17.73 -7.80 -42.83
N ILE A 63 -17.06 -7.36 -41.76
CA ILE A 63 -16.90 -8.11 -40.51
C ILE A 63 -18.27 -8.52 -39.96
N LYS A 64 -19.19 -7.56 -39.80
CA LYS A 64 -20.54 -7.83 -39.26
C LYS A 64 -21.32 -8.82 -40.14
N GLY A 65 -21.19 -8.70 -41.46
CA GLY A 65 -21.79 -9.64 -42.41
C GLY A 65 -21.26 -11.06 -42.24
N ALA A 66 -19.94 -11.22 -42.13
CA ALA A 66 -19.29 -12.53 -41.96
C ALA A 66 -19.60 -13.20 -40.60
N ILE A 67 -19.79 -12.41 -39.54
CA ILE A 67 -20.20 -12.90 -38.21
C ILE A 67 -21.67 -13.35 -38.25
N LYS A 68 -22.56 -12.56 -38.87
CA LYS A 68 -23.97 -12.94 -39.05
C LYS A 68 -24.13 -14.20 -39.89
N ALA A 69 -23.37 -14.32 -40.99
CA ALA A 69 -23.37 -15.51 -41.84
C ALA A 69 -22.88 -16.78 -41.10
N ALA A 70 -22.08 -16.61 -40.04
CA ALA A 70 -21.67 -17.69 -39.16
C ALA A 70 -22.69 -18.02 -38.06
N GLY A 71 -23.89 -17.41 -38.09
CA GLY A 71 -24.96 -17.66 -37.12
C GLY A 71 -24.77 -16.98 -35.76
N LEU A 72 -23.87 -16.00 -35.65
CA LEU A 72 -23.61 -15.26 -34.42
C LEU A 72 -24.32 -13.90 -34.45
N GLU A 73 -25.01 -13.55 -33.37
CA GLU A 73 -25.53 -12.21 -33.17
C GLU A 73 -24.46 -11.31 -32.53
N LEU A 74 -24.30 -10.09 -33.05
CA LEU A 74 -23.26 -9.16 -32.61
C LEU A 74 -23.86 -7.78 -32.37
N GLN A 75 -23.96 -7.39 -31.09
CA GLN A 75 -24.19 -5.98 -30.76
C GLN A 75 -22.89 -5.21 -30.97
N SER A 76 -22.96 -4.05 -31.63
CA SER A 76 -21.76 -3.28 -31.91
C SER A 76 -22.01 -1.79 -32.01
N GLU A 77 -21.01 -1.00 -31.62
CA GLU A 77 -20.93 0.43 -31.93
C GLU A 77 -19.62 0.73 -32.64
N VAL A 78 -19.57 1.85 -33.37
CA VAL A 78 -18.38 2.29 -34.11
C VAL A 78 -17.97 3.66 -33.61
N THR A 79 -16.68 3.79 -33.28
CA THR A 79 -16.01 5.05 -33.03
C THR A 79 -15.05 5.32 -34.17
N LEU A 80 -15.17 6.50 -34.79
CA LEU A 80 -14.38 6.88 -35.96
C LEU A 80 -13.19 7.75 -35.56
N ALA A 81 -12.00 7.40 -36.05
CA ALA A 81 -10.84 8.27 -36.11
C ALA A 81 -10.83 9.00 -37.46
N GLU A 82 -11.09 10.31 -37.41
CA GLU A 82 -11.06 11.20 -38.57
C GLU A 82 -9.63 11.43 -39.09
N ASN A 83 -8.64 11.53 -38.19
CA ASN A 83 -7.22 11.67 -38.56
C ASN A 83 -6.39 10.51 -38.02
N VAL A 84 -6.15 9.50 -38.86
CA VAL A 84 -5.39 8.29 -38.48
C VAL A 84 -3.87 8.51 -38.34
N ASN A 85 -3.37 9.66 -38.78
CA ASN A 85 -1.94 10.02 -38.70
C ASN A 85 -1.63 10.89 -37.47
N ASP A 86 -2.64 11.34 -36.73
CA ASP A 86 -2.49 12.06 -35.47
C ASP A 86 -2.72 11.09 -34.29
N LEU A 87 -1.64 10.74 -33.59
CA LEU A 87 -1.70 9.84 -32.46
C LEU A 87 -2.56 10.38 -31.31
N LEU A 88 -2.55 11.70 -31.04
CA LEU A 88 -3.35 12.29 -29.97
C LEU A 88 -4.83 12.24 -30.31
N HIS A 89 -5.17 12.50 -31.58
CA HIS A 89 -6.53 12.35 -32.08
C HIS A 89 -7.00 10.89 -31.97
N CYS A 90 -6.19 9.94 -32.45
CA CYS A 90 -6.47 8.52 -32.30
C CYS A 90 -6.65 8.11 -30.83
N HIS A 91 -5.83 8.64 -29.91
CA HIS A 91 -5.94 8.35 -28.48
C HIS A 91 -7.29 8.79 -27.91
N LYS A 92 -7.71 10.04 -28.18
CA LYS A 92 -9.02 10.55 -27.72
C LYS A 92 -10.18 9.70 -28.24
N LYS A 93 -10.12 9.28 -29.51
CA LYS A 93 -11.13 8.40 -30.10
C LYS A 93 -11.07 6.97 -29.55
N ALA A 94 -9.88 6.47 -29.22
CA ALA A 94 -9.75 5.20 -28.52
C ALA A 94 -10.34 5.27 -27.10
N GLU A 95 -10.17 6.38 -26.37
CA GLU A 95 -10.80 6.60 -25.06
C GLU A 95 -12.33 6.59 -25.16
N GLU A 96 -12.91 7.19 -26.21
CA GLU A 96 -14.35 7.09 -26.49
C GLU A 96 -14.78 5.62 -26.72
N ALA A 97 -14.01 4.85 -27.49
CA ALA A 97 -14.31 3.43 -27.74
C ALA A 97 -14.22 2.57 -26.47
N VAL A 98 -13.24 2.85 -25.60
CA VAL A 98 -13.07 2.24 -24.28
C VAL A 98 -14.25 2.61 -23.36
N ALA A 99 -14.63 3.88 -23.31
CA ALA A 99 -15.73 4.36 -22.48
C ALA A 99 -17.07 3.68 -22.81
N ARG A 100 -17.34 3.36 -24.07
CA ARG A 100 -18.54 2.60 -24.49
C ARG A 100 -18.61 1.21 -23.84
N VAL A 101 -17.48 0.52 -23.74
CA VAL A 101 -17.43 -0.80 -23.08
C VAL A 101 -17.57 -0.67 -21.57
N ILE A 102 -16.90 0.31 -20.97
CA ILE A 102 -17.02 0.58 -19.53
C ILE A 102 -18.46 0.93 -19.15
N GLY A 103 -19.13 1.78 -19.92
CA GLY A 103 -20.51 2.22 -19.68
C GLY A 103 -21.54 1.08 -19.72
N ARG A 104 -21.19 -0.06 -20.32
CA ARG A 104 -22.05 -1.26 -20.35
C ARG A 104 -21.88 -2.19 -19.14
N GLY A 105 -20.94 -1.90 -18.24
CA GLY A 105 -20.82 -2.60 -16.95
C GLY A 105 -20.30 -4.03 -17.02
N HIS A 106 -19.62 -4.42 -18.11
CA HIS A 106 -18.98 -5.73 -18.19
C HIS A 106 -17.83 -5.85 -17.19
N SER A 107 -17.60 -7.05 -16.65
CA SER A 107 -16.45 -7.31 -15.77
C SER A 107 -15.15 -7.10 -16.55
N ARG A 108 -14.16 -6.42 -15.95
CA ARG A 108 -12.92 -5.99 -16.63
C ARG A 108 -12.12 -7.16 -17.21
N ASP A 109 -12.07 -8.28 -16.49
CA ASP A 109 -11.42 -9.54 -16.91
C ASP A 109 -12.12 -10.23 -18.08
N SER A 110 -13.39 -9.90 -18.35
CA SER A 110 -14.17 -10.39 -19.49
C SER A 110 -14.07 -9.52 -20.74
N VAL A 111 -13.31 -8.41 -20.69
CA VAL A 111 -13.11 -7.49 -21.82
C VAL A 111 -11.80 -7.82 -22.53
N ILE A 112 -11.88 -7.98 -23.85
CA ILE A 112 -10.70 -8.21 -24.71
C ILE A 112 -10.44 -6.98 -25.60
N VAL A 113 -9.19 -6.50 -25.59
CA VAL A 113 -8.69 -5.44 -26.48
C VAL A 113 -7.92 -6.10 -27.61
N ASP A 114 -8.44 -5.98 -28.83
CA ASP A 114 -7.77 -6.45 -30.03
C ASP A 114 -7.18 -5.26 -30.82
N TYR A 115 -5.86 -5.19 -30.83
CA TYR A 115 -5.10 -4.11 -31.49
C TYR A 115 -4.51 -4.55 -32.84
N THR A 116 -5.05 -5.62 -33.44
CA THR A 116 -4.51 -6.23 -34.66
C THR A 116 -4.68 -5.34 -35.89
N GLY A 117 -5.85 -4.75 -36.04
CA GLY A 117 -6.18 -3.89 -37.19
C GLY A 117 -5.87 -2.42 -36.93
N GLY A 118 -6.03 -1.60 -37.96
CA GLY A 118 -5.81 -0.15 -37.92
C GLY A 118 -4.42 0.27 -38.37
N THR A 119 -4.21 1.58 -38.46
CA THR A 119 -2.86 2.13 -38.63
C THR A 119 -2.03 1.90 -37.36
N LYS A 120 -0.71 2.05 -37.45
CA LYS A 120 0.17 1.97 -36.26
C LYS A 120 -0.28 2.91 -35.15
N ASN A 121 -0.69 4.13 -35.50
CA ASN A 121 -1.18 5.11 -34.53
C ASN A 121 -2.49 4.67 -33.89
N MET A 122 -3.42 4.07 -34.64
CA MET A 122 -4.68 3.56 -34.08
C MET A 122 -4.43 2.39 -33.13
N SER A 123 -3.61 1.41 -33.52
CA SER A 123 -3.28 0.27 -32.64
C SER A 123 -2.61 0.73 -31.35
N VAL A 124 -1.61 1.62 -31.45
CA VAL A 124 -0.92 2.18 -30.27
C VAL A 124 -1.87 3.00 -29.41
N ALA A 125 -2.69 3.87 -30.01
CA ALA A 125 -3.69 4.65 -29.29
C ALA A 125 -4.68 3.78 -28.52
N LEU A 126 -5.20 2.72 -29.15
CA LEU A 126 -6.09 1.77 -28.49
C LEU A 126 -5.39 1.07 -27.33
N SER A 127 -4.14 0.62 -27.53
CA SER A 127 -3.39 -0.02 -26.46
C SER A 127 -3.18 0.95 -25.28
N LEU A 128 -2.75 2.18 -25.54
CA LEU A 128 -2.52 3.20 -24.50
C LEU A 128 -3.81 3.57 -23.75
N ALA A 129 -4.92 3.75 -24.47
CA ALA A 129 -6.21 4.10 -23.86
C ALA A 129 -6.75 2.96 -22.99
N ALA A 130 -6.49 1.70 -23.33
CA ALA A 130 -7.07 0.55 -22.65
C ALA A 130 -6.19 -0.05 -21.52
N ILE A 131 -4.88 0.24 -21.50
CA ILE A 131 -3.90 -0.46 -20.66
C ILE A 131 -4.17 -0.32 -19.14
N THR A 132 -4.82 0.76 -18.71
CA THR A 132 -5.09 1.08 -17.31
C THR A 132 -6.42 0.54 -16.78
N HIS A 133 -7.17 -0.23 -17.59
CA HIS A 133 -8.54 -0.64 -17.27
C HIS A 133 -8.72 -2.09 -16.81
N GLY A 134 -7.67 -2.91 -16.76
CA GLY A 134 -7.83 -4.31 -16.32
C GLY A 134 -8.28 -5.28 -17.41
N PHE A 135 -8.21 -4.86 -18.67
CA PHE A 135 -8.64 -5.69 -19.80
C PHE A 135 -7.54 -6.66 -20.25
N SER A 136 -7.95 -7.74 -20.91
CA SER A 136 -7.02 -8.67 -21.57
C SER A 136 -6.71 -8.22 -22.98
N PHE A 137 -5.52 -8.52 -23.48
CA PHE A 137 -5.03 -8.04 -24.77
C PHE A 137 -4.83 -9.20 -25.75
N SER A 138 -5.26 -8.99 -26.99
CA SER A 138 -5.19 -9.97 -28.08
C SER A 138 -4.58 -9.37 -29.33
N TYR A 139 -3.81 -10.18 -30.05
CA TYR A 139 -3.32 -9.88 -31.38
C TYR A 139 -3.45 -11.11 -32.27
N VAL A 140 -3.99 -10.94 -33.48
CA VAL A 140 -4.10 -12.01 -34.47
C VAL A 140 -2.91 -11.93 -35.44
N GLY A 141 -2.01 -12.90 -35.29
CA GLY A 141 -0.88 -13.09 -36.20
C GLY A 141 -1.20 -14.10 -37.29
N GLY A 142 -0.23 -14.37 -38.15
CA GLY A 142 -0.30 -15.43 -39.16
C GLY A 142 0.84 -16.42 -38.99
N THR A 143 0.55 -17.70 -39.19
CA THR A 143 1.58 -18.75 -39.28
C THR A 143 2.34 -18.71 -40.62
N ARG A 144 1.73 -18.07 -41.64
CA ARG A 144 2.30 -17.82 -42.96
C ARG A 144 1.95 -16.40 -43.43
N ARG A 145 2.86 -15.78 -44.18
CA ARG A 145 2.66 -14.44 -44.76
C ARG A 145 2.99 -14.45 -46.25
N THR A 146 2.31 -13.60 -47.01
CA THR A 146 2.38 -13.48 -48.49
C THR A 146 3.78 -13.20 -49.05
N ARG A 147 4.74 -12.78 -48.20
CA ARG A 147 6.17 -12.61 -48.54
C ARG A 147 7.04 -13.20 -47.42
N GLY A 148 7.07 -14.53 -47.31
CA GLY A 148 7.86 -15.22 -46.28
C GLY A 148 7.38 -14.85 -44.87
N ASN A 149 8.22 -14.20 -44.07
CA ASN A 149 7.88 -13.72 -42.71
C ASN A 149 7.49 -12.23 -42.63
N VAL A 150 7.47 -11.49 -43.74
CA VAL A 150 7.39 -10.00 -43.72
C VAL A 150 6.13 -9.47 -44.43
N GLY A 151 5.38 -10.30 -45.14
CA GLY A 151 4.13 -9.92 -45.85
C GLY A 151 2.88 -9.82 -44.96
N THR A 152 1.72 -9.59 -45.57
CA THR A 152 0.40 -9.73 -44.90
C THR A 152 0.12 -11.20 -44.58
N VAL A 153 -0.68 -11.46 -43.55
CA VAL A 153 -1.11 -12.82 -43.20
C VAL A 153 -1.91 -13.41 -44.37
N GLU A 154 -1.60 -14.65 -44.75
CA GLU A 154 -2.38 -15.36 -45.77
C GLU A 154 -3.74 -15.78 -45.19
N ASN A 155 -4.82 -15.60 -45.95
CA ASN A 155 -6.17 -16.01 -45.53
C ASN A 155 -6.20 -17.50 -45.17
N GLY A 156 -6.69 -17.82 -43.97
CA GLY A 156 -6.76 -19.18 -43.42
C GLY A 156 -5.54 -19.61 -42.62
N ALA A 157 -4.53 -18.74 -42.45
CA ALA A 157 -3.34 -18.99 -41.64
C ALA A 157 -3.31 -18.18 -40.32
N GLU A 158 -4.41 -17.51 -39.99
CA GLU A 158 -4.59 -16.69 -38.81
C GLU A 158 -4.48 -17.51 -37.53
N LYS A 159 -3.87 -16.92 -36.50
CA LYS A 159 -3.83 -17.49 -35.15
C LYS A 159 -3.97 -16.37 -34.13
N VAL A 160 -4.92 -16.53 -33.22
CA VAL A 160 -5.08 -15.63 -32.07
C VAL A 160 -3.93 -15.87 -31.09
N PHE A 161 -3.17 -14.81 -30.80
CA PHE A 161 -2.19 -14.79 -29.74
C PHE A 161 -2.71 -13.90 -28.61
N GLN A 162 -3.09 -14.52 -27.50
CA GLN A 162 -3.31 -13.78 -26.27
C GLN A 162 -1.96 -13.29 -25.77
N SER A 163 -1.78 -11.96 -25.69
CA SER A 163 -0.58 -11.42 -25.06
C SER A 163 -0.81 -11.26 -23.56
N VAL A 164 0.29 -11.34 -22.81
CA VAL A 164 0.42 -11.09 -21.37
C VAL A 164 -0.55 -10.00 -20.90
N ASN A 165 -1.20 -10.21 -19.76
CA ASN A 165 -1.99 -9.17 -19.11
C ASN A 165 -1.07 -7.95 -18.89
N PRO A 166 -1.32 -6.77 -19.49
CA PRO A 166 -0.40 -5.64 -19.41
C PRO A 166 -0.11 -5.18 -17.97
N TRP A 167 -0.95 -5.57 -17.01
CA TRP A 167 -0.69 -5.37 -15.59
C TRP A 167 0.52 -6.12 -15.07
N ASP A 168 0.99 -7.19 -15.71
CA ASP A 168 2.24 -7.83 -15.30
C ASP A 168 3.43 -6.89 -15.50
N PHE A 169 3.36 -6.01 -16.51
CA PHE A 169 4.34 -4.94 -16.74
C PHE A 169 4.04 -3.69 -15.89
N LEU A 170 2.80 -3.17 -15.92
CA LEU A 170 2.44 -1.95 -15.18
C LEU A 170 2.51 -2.12 -13.66
N ALA A 171 2.33 -3.33 -13.15
CA ALA A 171 2.46 -3.61 -11.72
C ALA A 171 3.88 -3.33 -11.20
N VAL A 172 4.91 -3.30 -12.05
CA VAL A 172 6.27 -2.89 -11.63
C VAL A 172 6.26 -1.45 -11.11
N GLU A 173 5.66 -0.52 -11.86
CA GLU A 173 5.61 0.90 -11.47
C GLU A 173 4.68 1.12 -10.26
N GLU A 174 3.54 0.43 -10.20
CA GLU A 174 2.66 0.50 -9.03
C GLU A 174 3.32 -0.08 -7.78
N ARG A 175 4.08 -1.18 -7.89
CA ARG A 175 4.88 -1.70 -6.78
C ARG A 175 5.93 -0.69 -6.31
N LYS A 176 6.65 -0.03 -7.21
CA LYS A 176 7.57 1.06 -6.83
C LYS A 176 6.86 2.18 -6.07
N LYS A 177 5.65 2.57 -6.48
CA LYS A 177 4.84 3.57 -5.76
C LYS A 177 4.42 3.08 -4.37
N ILE A 178 4.00 1.81 -4.23
CA ILE A 178 3.66 1.23 -2.93
C ILE A 178 4.88 1.26 -2.00
N ALA A 179 6.05 0.82 -2.49
CA ALA A 179 7.30 0.86 -1.73
C ALA A 179 7.66 2.29 -1.31
N LEU A 180 7.58 3.26 -2.22
CA LEU A 180 7.83 4.68 -1.94
C LEU A 180 6.89 5.22 -0.85
N LEU A 181 5.58 4.94 -0.96
CA LEU A 181 4.59 5.40 0.02
C LEU A 181 4.80 4.75 1.39
N PHE A 182 5.08 3.45 1.42
CA PHE A 182 5.40 2.73 2.67
C PHE A 182 6.62 3.33 3.36
N ASN A 183 7.70 3.53 2.60
CA ASN A 183 8.96 4.08 3.12
C ASN A 183 8.83 5.53 3.58
N ARG A 184 7.80 6.27 3.13
CA ARG A 184 7.43 7.62 3.60
C ARG A 184 6.32 7.63 4.64
N HIS A 185 6.07 6.48 5.28
CA HIS A 185 5.07 6.30 6.33
C HIS A 185 3.61 6.58 5.89
N GLN A 186 3.35 6.62 4.58
CA GLN A 186 2.02 6.80 3.99
C GLN A 186 1.30 5.45 3.81
N PHE A 187 1.22 4.68 4.90
CA PHE A 187 0.72 3.29 4.88
C PHE A 187 -0.69 3.17 4.32
N LYS A 188 -1.60 4.07 4.68
CA LYS A 188 -2.99 4.06 4.18
C LYS A 188 -3.07 4.19 2.65
N ALA A 189 -2.26 5.09 2.08
CA ALA A 189 -2.20 5.27 0.62
C ALA A 189 -1.56 4.06 -0.08
N ALA A 190 -0.49 3.51 0.51
CA ALA A 190 0.15 2.29 0.02
C ALA A 190 -0.81 1.08 0.02
N GLY A 191 -1.62 0.94 1.07
CA GLY A 191 -2.66 -0.09 1.17
C GLY A 191 -3.75 0.05 0.11
N GLN A 192 -4.20 1.28 -0.19
CA GLN A 192 -5.17 1.54 -1.27
C GLN A 192 -4.64 1.10 -2.63
N LEU A 193 -3.37 1.40 -2.94
CA LEU A 193 -2.74 0.92 -4.20
C LEU A 193 -2.67 -0.61 -4.26
N CYS A 194 -2.45 -1.29 -3.14
CA CYS A 194 -2.49 -2.75 -3.10
C CYS A 194 -3.89 -3.29 -3.38
N ALA A 195 -4.93 -2.66 -2.85
CA ALA A 195 -6.33 -3.02 -3.13
C ALA A 195 -6.64 -2.85 -4.63
N ASP A 196 -6.25 -1.70 -5.21
CA ASP A 196 -6.43 -1.43 -6.64
C ASP A 196 -5.68 -2.46 -7.52
N LEU A 197 -4.44 -2.80 -7.17
CA LEU A 197 -3.66 -3.84 -7.87
C LEU A 197 -4.31 -5.22 -7.74
N ALA A 198 -4.85 -5.56 -6.58
CA ALA A 198 -5.54 -6.83 -6.38
C ALA A 198 -6.81 -6.96 -7.23
N GLU A 199 -7.47 -5.84 -7.57
CA GLU A 199 -8.61 -5.84 -8.50
C GLU A 199 -8.18 -5.97 -9.97
N LYS A 200 -7.03 -5.40 -10.33
CA LYS A 200 -6.56 -5.30 -11.71
C LYS A 200 -5.69 -6.47 -12.17
N ASN A 201 -4.86 -7.03 -11.28
CA ASN A 201 -3.97 -8.15 -11.58
C ASN A 201 -4.55 -9.47 -11.06
N VAL A 202 -5.32 -10.14 -11.92
CA VAL A 202 -6.05 -11.37 -11.59
C VAL A 202 -5.10 -12.49 -11.14
N ASN A 203 -3.93 -12.62 -11.78
CA ASN A 203 -2.96 -13.69 -11.52
C ASN A 203 -2.27 -13.56 -10.16
N ARG A 204 -2.06 -12.32 -9.68
CA ARG A 204 -1.40 -12.04 -8.38
C ARG A 204 -2.32 -11.39 -7.35
N ARG A 205 -3.64 -11.51 -7.54
CA ARG A 205 -4.66 -10.92 -6.67
C ARG A 205 -4.46 -11.27 -5.20
N LEU A 206 -4.21 -12.54 -4.89
CA LEU A 206 -4.04 -12.99 -3.50
C LEU A 206 -2.77 -12.39 -2.87
N VAL A 207 -1.67 -12.34 -3.61
CA VAL A 207 -0.41 -11.73 -3.15
C VAL A 207 -0.62 -10.26 -2.80
N TYR A 208 -1.25 -9.46 -3.67
CA TYR A 208 -1.49 -8.05 -3.39
C TYR A 208 -2.45 -7.82 -2.23
N LYS A 209 -3.45 -8.68 -2.03
CA LYS A 209 -4.30 -8.64 -0.83
C LYS A 209 -3.49 -8.87 0.45
N LYS A 210 -2.59 -9.85 0.45
CA LYS A 210 -1.73 -10.15 1.62
C LYS A 210 -0.73 -9.03 1.89
N ILE A 211 -0.08 -8.48 0.85
CA ILE A 211 0.76 -7.28 0.98
C ILE A 211 -0.06 -6.11 1.56
N GLY A 212 -1.28 -5.90 1.07
CA GLY A 212 -2.20 -4.90 1.61
C GLY A 212 -2.48 -5.09 3.10
N LEU A 213 -2.83 -6.30 3.54
CA LEU A 213 -3.04 -6.63 4.95
C LEU A 213 -1.79 -6.40 5.81
N MET A 214 -0.61 -6.70 5.28
CA MET A 214 0.66 -6.44 5.96
C MET A 214 0.89 -4.93 6.15
N ILE A 215 0.66 -4.13 5.11
CA ILE A 215 0.75 -2.66 5.16
C ILE A 215 -0.30 -2.07 6.13
N GLU A 216 -1.53 -2.60 6.14
CA GLU A 216 -2.55 -2.24 7.13
C GLU A 216 -2.09 -2.58 8.56
N GLY A 217 -1.40 -3.70 8.76
CA GLY A 217 -0.79 -4.04 10.04
C GLY A 217 0.20 -2.98 10.51
N PHE A 218 1.11 -2.55 9.64
CA PHE A 218 2.02 -1.43 9.93
C PHE A 218 1.27 -0.11 10.15
N HIS A 219 0.19 0.16 9.41
CA HIS A 219 -0.63 1.35 9.61
C HIS A 219 -1.25 1.41 11.02
N GLU A 220 -1.89 0.33 11.45
CA GLU A 220 -2.51 0.25 12.77
C GLU A 220 -1.45 0.27 13.88
N TRP A 221 -0.29 -0.33 13.65
CA TRP A 221 0.85 -0.25 14.57
C TRP A 221 1.32 1.20 14.70
N ASP A 222 1.49 1.91 13.60
CA ASP A 222 1.92 3.31 13.62
C ASP A 222 0.91 4.27 14.28
N LEU A 223 -0.36 3.86 14.37
CA LEU A 223 -1.41 4.53 15.14
C LEU A 223 -1.46 4.08 16.62
N LEU A 224 -0.49 3.28 17.07
CA LEU A 224 -0.40 2.68 18.41
C LEU A 224 -1.60 1.76 18.75
N ARG A 225 -2.20 1.12 17.74
CA ARG A 225 -3.30 0.17 17.90
C ARG A 225 -2.78 -1.26 17.80
N HIS A 226 -1.85 -1.63 18.69
CA HIS A 226 -1.08 -2.87 18.61
C HIS A 226 -1.94 -4.13 18.45
N LYS A 227 -3.03 -4.26 19.23
CA LYS A 227 -3.95 -5.40 19.11
C LYS A 227 -4.62 -5.50 17.74
N THR A 228 -4.94 -4.37 17.12
CA THR A 228 -5.49 -4.35 15.75
C THR A 228 -4.43 -4.70 14.73
N ALA A 229 -3.21 -4.19 14.90
CA ALA A 229 -2.07 -4.52 14.05
C ALA A 229 -1.78 -6.03 14.04
N VAL A 230 -1.72 -6.67 15.22
CA VAL A 230 -1.55 -8.13 15.36
C VAL A 230 -2.60 -8.87 14.51
N ARG A 231 -3.88 -8.54 14.67
CA ARG A 231 -4.97 -9.17 13.90
C ARG A 231 -4.85 -8.98 12.38
N ARG A 232 -4.24 -7.88 11.92
CA ARG A 232 -4.00 -7.66 10.48
C ARG A 232 -2.89 -8.56 9.96
N PHE A 233 -1.80 -8.68 10.72
CA PHE A 233 -0.69 -9.58 10.38
C PHE A 233 -1.10 -11.06 10.44
N GLU A 234 -1.95 -11.46 11.39
CA GLU A 234 -2.53 -12.81 11.45
C GLU A 234 -3.33 -13.13 10.18
N LYS A 235 -4.21 -12.21 9.76
CA LYS A 235 -5.02 -12.37 8.53
C LYS A 235 -4.19 -12.36 7.23
N CYS A 236 -3.00 -11.76 7.26
CA CYS A 236 -2.09 -11.75 6.10
C CYS A 236 -1.57 -13.16 5.78
N GLU A 237 -1.36 -13.99 6.81
CA GLU A 237 -0.67 -15.29 6.71
C GLU A 237 0.70 -15.10 6.01
N ILE A 238 1.57 -14.28 6.63
CA ILE A 238 2.86 -13.83 6.08
C ILE A 238 3.72 -14.97 5.53
N ASP A 239 3.60 -16.17 6.10
CA ASP A 239 4.40 -17.33 5.71
C ASP A 239 4.21 -17.72 4.24
N GLU A 240 3.03 -17.50 3.67
CA GLU A 240 2.78 -17.74 2.25
C GLU A 240 3.51 -16.77 1.31
N LEU A 241 3.98 -15.62 1.83
CA LEU A 241 4.75 -14.64 1.06
C LEU A 241 6.26 -14.88 1.12
N LEU A 242 6.73 -15.80 1.97
CA LEU A 242 8.17 -16.06 2.13
C LEU A 242 8.79 -16.75 0.91
N ASP A 243 7.98 -17.49 0.14
CA ASP A 243 8.39 -18.23 -1.05
C ASP A 243 7.93 -17.56 -2.38
N ASP A 244 7.47 -16.30 -2.32
CA ASP A 244 6.98 -15.57 -3.50
C ASP A 244 8.08 -15.38 -4.57
N GLU A 245 7.77 -15.51 -5.86
CA GLU A 245 8.76 -15.34 -6.94
C GLU A 245 9.50 -13.98 -6.95
N ASN A 246 8.89 -12.93 -6.37
CA ASN A 246 9.49 -11.61 -6.26
C ASN A 246 10.31 -11.50 -4.96
N LYS A 247 11.63 -11.36 -5.10
CA LYS A 247 12.58 -11.22 -3.97
C LYS A 247 12.28 -10.03 -3.05
N GLY A 248 11.70 -8.95 -3.57
CA GLY A 248 11.28 -7.79 -2.79
C GLY A 248 10.10 -8.09 -1.87
N VAL A 249 9.12 -8.86 -2.37
CA VAL A 249 8.00 -9.37 -1.55
C VAL A 249 8.51 -10.31 -0.47
N GLN A 250 9.40 -11.26 -0.81
CA GLN A 250 10.02 -12.15 0.18
C GLN A 250 10.77 -11.37 1.27
N ALA A 251 11.58 -10.38 0.87
CA ALA A 251 12.35 -9.57 1.80
C ALA A 251 11.44 -8.76 2.75
N PHE A 252 10.36 -8.19 2.22
CA PHE A 252 9.38 -7.46 3.03
C PHE A 252 8.66 -8.38 4.02
N ALA A 253 8.19 -9.55 3.56
CA ALA A 253 7.54 -10.56 4.40
C ALA A 253 8.47 -11.04 5.53
N LYS A 254 9.73 -11.36 5.19
CA LYS A 254 10.74 -11.80 6.17
C LYS A 254 11.00 -10.72 7.23
N ALA A 255 11.18 -9.48 6.81
CA ALA A 255 11.45 -8.38 7.73
C ALA A 255 10.23 -8.06 8.62
N ALA A 256 9.01 -8.09 8.06
CA ALA A 256 7.79 -7.94 8.84
C ALA A 256 7.62 -9.06 9.86
N LYS A 257 7.86 -10.33 9.46
CA LYS A 257 7.80 -11.49 10.35
C LYS A 257 8.76 -11.36 11.54
N ALA A 258 9.97 -10.84 11.31
CA ALA A 258 10.96 -10.62 12.35
C ALA A 258 10.52 -9.60 13.42
N LEU A 259 9.60 -8.70 13.10
CA LEU A 259 9.08 -7.68 14.00
C LEU A 259 7.85 -8.13 14.82
N LEU A 260 7.20 -9.23 14.43
CA LEU A 260 5.98 -9.71 15.09
C LEU A 260 6.16 -10.02 16.59
N PRO A 261 7.28 -10.59 17.07
CA PRO A 261 7.47 -10.83 18.50
C PRO A 261 7.42 -9.52 19.31
N PHE A 262 8.05 -8.45 18.82
CA PHE A 262 7.99 -7.14 19.48
C PHE A 262 6.56 -6.58 19.48
N LEU A 263 5.86 -6.66 18.35
CA LEU A 263 4.47 -6.20 18.27
C LEU A 263 3.55 -6.97 19.22
N ALA A 264 3.76 -8.27 19.37
CA ALA A 264 3.00 -9.11 20.30
C ALA A 264 3.26 -8.71 21.77
N ASP A 265 4.53 -8.44 22.13
CA ASP A 265 4.90 -7.93 23.45
C ASP A 265 4.21 -6.58 23.75
N ALA A 266 4.32 -5.62 22.83
CA ALA A 266 3.63 -4.33 22.94
C ALA A 266 2.10 -4.49 23.08
N ALA A 267 1.48 -5.38 22.30
CA ALA A 267 0.05 -5.65 22.41
C ALA A 267 -0.37 -6.29 23.75
N GLY A 268 0.57 -6.96 24.43
CA GLY A 268 0.40 -7.60 25.73
C GLY A 268 0.43 -6.63 26.91
N CYS A 269 1.01 -5.44 26.77
CA CYS A 269 1.17 -4.47 27.86
C CYS A 269 -0.15 -3.91 28.43
N GLY A 270 -1.26 -3.98 27.67
CA GLY A 270 -2.55 -3.46 28.12
C GLY A 270 -2.52 -1.94 28.35
N GLU A 271 -3.10 -1.47 29.46
CA GLU A 271 -3.22 -0.03 29.78
C GLU A 271 -2.10 0.47 30.71
N LYS A 272 -1.02 -0.31 30.88
CA LYS A 272 0.08 0.04 31.79
C LYS A 272 1.30 0.53 31.00
N PRO A 273 2.07 1.49 31.55
CA PRO A 273 3.42 1.78 31.07
C PRO A 273 4.27 0.51 31.00
N CYS A 274 5.01 0.31 29.92
CA CYS A 274 5.90 -0.83 29.76
C CYS A 274 7.08 -0.48 28.84
N PRO A 275 8.19 -1.26 28.89
CA PRO A 275 9.35 -1.02 28.04
C PRO A 275 9.04 -1.02 26.54
N ALA A 276 8.18 -1.94 26.09
CA ALA A 276 7.80 -2.04 24.67
C ALA A 276 7.11 -0.77 24.16
N TYR A 277 6.24 -0.15 24.97
CA TYR A 277 5.60 1.13 24.61
C TYR A 277 6.60 2.28 24.54
N ILE A 278 7.61 2.31 25.41
CA ILE A 278 8.66 3.34 25.34
C ILE A 278 9.46 3.22 24.03
N LEU A 279 9.91 2.00 23.71
CA LEU A 279 10.66 1.72 22.47
C LEU A 279 9.83 2.03 21.23
N ASP A 280 8.56 1.60 21.20
CA ASP A 280 7.69 1.81 20.07
C ASP A 280 7.32 3.28 19.87
N LEU A 281 7.05 4.00 20.96
CA LEU A 281 6.73 5.42 20.90
C LEU A 281 7.94 6.25 20.47
N PHE A 282 9.16 5.83 20.83
CA PHE A 282 10.39 6.42 20.31
C PHE A 282 10.51 6.22 18.80
N ALA A 283 10.36 4.98 18.32
CA ALA A 283 10.35 4.68 16.89
C ALA A 283 9.27 5.46 16.13
N ASN A 284 8.08 5.60 16.72
CA ASN A 284 6.97 6.36 16.15
C ASN A 284 7.28 7.87 16.10
N ALA A 285 7.93 8.42 17.11
CA ALA A 285 8.39 9.81 17.11
C ALA A 285 9.43 10.06 16.01
N GLU A 286 10.38 9.14 15.79
CA GLU A 286 11.33 9.23 14.66
C GLU A 286 10.60 9.26 13.31
N ARG A 287 9.59 8.40 13.12
CA ARG A 287 8.78 8.41 11.88
C ARG A 287 7.98 9.71 11.69
N ARG A 288 7.40 10.28 12.77
CA ARG A 288 6.71 11.59 12.68
C ARG A 288 7.68 12.71 12.31
N PHE A 289 8.90 12.67 12.84
CA PHE A 289 9.94 13.65 12.51
C PHE A 289 10.37 13.53 11.05
N ASP A 290 10.60 12.32 10.53
CA ASP A 290 10.95 12.07 9.13
C ASP A 290 9.86 12.56 8.14
N GLU A 291 8.58 12.50 8.53
CA GLU A 291 7.48 13.10 7.77
C GLU A 291 7.44 14.64 7.81
N GLY A 292 8.31 15.29 8.59
CA GLY A 292 8.30 16.73 8.83
C GLY A 292 7.29 17.20 9.89
N LYS A 293 6.66 16.28 10.63
CA LYS A 293 5.67 16.60 11.69
C LYS A 293 6.36 16.78 13.04
N THR A 294 7.12 17.87 13.16
CA THR A 294 7.98 18.13 14.33
C THR A 294 7.20 18.23 15.64
N ASP A 295 6.08 18.97 15.68
CA ASP A 295 5.26 19.11 16.89
C ASP A 295 4.73 17.75 17.39
N ASP A 296 4.25 16.90 16.47
CA ASP A 296 3.81 15.53 16.74
C ASP A 296 4.92 14.65 17.33
N ALA A 297 6.13 14.77 16.78
CA ALA A 297 7.29 14.03 17.25
C ALA A 297 7.70 14.47 18.67
N VAL A 298 7.75 15.78 18.92
CA VAL A 298 8.07 16.35 20.25
C VAL A 298 7.07 15.87 21.30
N LEU A 299 5.76 15.89 21.02
CA LEU A 299 4.75 15.40 21.97
C LEU A 299 4.96 13.94 22.37
N ARG A 300 5.31 13.08 21.42
CA ARG A 300 5.58 11.66 21.67
C ARG A 300 6.82 11.47 22.54
N LEU A 301 7.89 12.21 22.26
CA LEU A 301 9.08 12.21 23.10
C LEU A 301 8.78 12.69 24.54
N TYR A 302 7.95 13.71 24.72
CA TYR A 302 7.50 14.12 26.06
C TYR A 302 6.76 13.00 26.79
N ARG A 303 5.87 12.30 26.08
CA ARG A 303 5.14 11.18 26.66
C ARG A 303 6.07 10.04 27.07
N ILE A 304 7.19 9.83 26.37
CA ILE A 304 8.23 8.86 26.78
C ILE A 304 8.84 9.24 28.12
N VAL A 305 9.23 10.51 28.31
CA VAL A 305 9.81 10.97 29.59
C VAL A 305 8.83 10.75 30.74
N GLU A 306 7.56 11.09 30.55
CA GLU A 306 6.53 10.84 31.55
C GLU A 306 6.35 9.33 31.82
N MET A 307 6.19 8.54 30.75
CA MET A 307 5.95 7.10 30.83
C MET A 307 7.11 6.35 31.51
N ALA A 308 8.36 6.76 31.28
CA ALA A 308 9.53 6.16 31.93
C ALA A 308 9.51 6.32 33.45
N GLY A 309 9.14 7.51 33.95
CA GLY A 309 8.97 7.75 35.38
C GLY A 309 7.80 6.95 35.97
N GLN A 310 6.67 6.90 35.26
CA GLN A 310 5.50 6.10 35.65
C GLN A 310 5.84 4.61 35.74
N GLN A 311 6.53 4.09 34.73
CA GLN A 311 6.96 2.69 34.68
C GLN A 311 7.95 2.37 35.80
N ARG A 312 8.98 3.21 36.01
CA ARG A 312 10.00 2.97 37.05
C ARG A 312 9.40 2.89 38.45
N LEU A 313 8.49 3.82 38.79
CA LEU A 313 7.78 3.85 40.06
C LEU A 313 6.85 2.64 40.24
N MET A 314 6.18 2.21 39.18
CA MET A 314 5.33 1.02 39.21
C MET A 314 6.16 -0.25 39.41
N ASP A 315 7.20 -0.46 38.59
CA ASP A 315 7.97 -1.71 38.57
C ASP A 315 8.81 -1.89 39.84
N THR A 316 9.42 -0.81 40.32
CA THR A 316 10.38 -0.86 41.45
C THR A 316 9.69 -0.73 42.80
N ASN A 317 8.58 0.02 42.86
CA ASN A 317 7.95 0.41 44.13
C ASN A 317 6.46 0.06 44.21
N GLY A 318 5.86 -0.45 43.13
CA GLY A 318 4.43 -0.72 43.07
C GLY A 318 3.57 0.54 43.14
N ILE A 319 4.12 1.71 42.80
CA ILE A 319 3.45 3.01 42.90
C ILE A 319 2.78 3.34 41.56
N ASP A 320 1.45 3.36 41.55
CA ASP A 320 0.66 3.88 40.42
C ASP A 320 0.55 5.40 40.55
N THR A 321 1.20 6.16 39.68
CA THR A 321 1.19 7.62 39.75
C THR A 321 -0.20 8.24 39.57
N SER A 322 -1.14 7.53 38.95
CA SER A 322 -2.52 8.02 38.79
C SER A 322 -3.39 7.78 40.03
N ASN A 323 -2.97 6.87 40.91
CA ASN A 323 -3.76 6.37 42.02
C ASN A 323 -2.87 5.84 43.16
N ALA A 324 -1.88 6.62 43.59
CA ALA A 324 -0.87 6.15 44.54
C ALA A 324 -1.48 6.04 45.95
N ALA A 325 -1.33 4.87 46.56
CA ALA A 325 -1.67 4.66 47.96
C ALA A 325 -0.62 5.34 48.86
N PRO A 326 -1.02 6.22 49.80
CA PRO A 326 -0.08 6.93 50.66
C PRO A 326 0.90 6.03 51.45
N GLU A 327 0.48 4.80 51.75
CA GLU A 327 1.26 3.79 52.48
C GLU A 327 2.46 3.27 51.67
N LYS A 328 2.44 3.42 50.34
CA LYS A 328 3.54 3.01 49.47
C LYS A 328 4.63 4.07 49.35
N LEU A 329 4.39 5.29 49.84
CA LEU A 329 5.38 6.36 49.81
C LEU A 329 6.39 6.22 50.97
N PRO A 330 7.65 6.63 50.77
CA PRO A 330 8.63 6.71 51.85
C PRO A 330 8.12 7.56 53.01
N ALA A 331 8.33 7.11 54.25
CA ALA A 331 7.77 7.72 55.46
C ALA A 331 8.08 9.23 55.58
N GLY A 332 9.29 9.66 55.17
CA GLY A 332 9.69 11.07 55.20
C GLY A 332 9.02 11.95 54.14
N LEU A 333 8.43 11.36 53.09
CA LEU A 333 7.78 12.08 52.00
C LEU A 333 6.26 11.99 52.03
N LYS A 334 5.70 11.01 52.76
CA LYS A 334 4.27 10.73 52.82
C LYS A 334 3.44 12.00 53.07
N SER A 335 3.69 12.70 54.18
CA SER A 335 2.91 13.90 54.55
C SER A 335 3.02 15.02 53.51
N ILE A 336 4.19 15.19 52.87
CA ILE A 336 4.41 16.22 51.85
C ILE A 336 3.56 15.93 50.60
N TYR A 337 3.49 14.67 50.20
CA TYR A 337 2.72 14.26 49.02
C TYR A 337 1.22 14.20 49.28
N GLU A 338 0.81 13.80 50.48
CA GLU A 338 -0.60 13.89 50.92
C GLU A 338 -1.08 15.34 50.90
N GLU A 339 -0.31 16.28 51.45
CA GLU A 339 -0.71 17.70 51.47
C GLU A 339 -0.84 18.30 50.06
N LYS A 340 0.07 17.94 49.15
CA LYS A 340 0.17 18.59 47.83
C LYS A 340 -0.62 17.93 46.71
N TYR A 341 -0.84 16.62 46.79
CA TYR A 341 -1.28 15.81 45.64
C TYR A 341 -2.43 14.84 45.97
N MET A 342 -2.97 14.87 47.20
CA MET A 342 -4.14 14.07 47.55
C MET A 342 -5.36 14.52 46.76
N ASP A 343 -5.98 13.57 46.10
CA ASP A 343 -7.30 13.72 45.51
C ASP A 343 -8.36 13.59 46.63
N PRO A 344 -9.18 14.63 46.88
CA PRO A 344 -10.14 14.62 47.99
C PRO A 344 -11.28 13.62 47.80
N GLU A 345 -11.56 13.19 46.57
CA GLU A 345 -12.66 12.28 46.25
C GLU A 345 -12.21 10.82 46.34
N SER A 346 -11.11 10.46 45.66
CA SER A 346 -10.60 9.08 45.67
C SER A 346 -9.76 8.75 46.91
N LYS A 347 -9.34 9.76 47.69
CA LYS A 347 -8.38 9.64 48.80
C LYS A 347 -7.07 8.95 48.38
N THR A 348 -6.65 9.19 47.14
CA THR A 348 -5.41 8.69 46.57
C THR A 348 -4.56 9.82 46.04
N ILE A 349 -3.26 9.57 45.88
CA ILE A 349 -2.31 10.60 45.49
C ILE A 349 -2.11 10.56 43.98
N LYS A 350 -2.36 11.69 43.30
CA LYS A 350 -2.10 11.87 41.87
C LYS A 350 -0.75 12.55 41.65
N ILE A 351 0.26 11.74 41.30
CA ILE A 351 1.65 12.16 41.17
C ILE A 351 1.89 12.69 39.75
N SER A 352 2.14 14.00 39.62
CA SER A 352 2.58 14.61 38.35
C SER A 352 3.96 14.09 37.90
N MET A 353 4.32 14.24 36.63
CA MET A 353 5.66 13.85 36.13
C MET A 353 6.80 14.45 36.98
N ALA A 354 6.76 15.76 37.25
CA ALA A 354 7.80 16.43 38.05
C ALA A 354 7.88 15.88 39.48
N ALA A 355 6.73 15.59 40.09
CA ALA A 355 6.66 14.97 41.41
C ALA A 355 7.19 13.53 41.37
N GLY A 356 6.86 12.75 40.33
CA GLY A 356 7.34 11.38 40.17
C GLY A 356 8.86 11.29 40.06
N TYR A 357 9.48 12.14 39.25
CA TYR A 357 10.94 12.21 39.18
C TYR A 357 11.57 12.72 40.48
N SER A 358 10.91 13.64 41.18
CA SER A 358 11.36 14.06 42.52
C SER A 358 11.35 12.89 43.49
N LEU A 359 10.28 12.10 43.49
CA LEU A 359 10.15 10.91 44.34
C LEU A 359 11.25 9.90 44.04
N LEU A 360 11.49 9.58 42.76
CA LEU A 360 12.58 8.69 42.34
C LEU A 360 13.94 9.19 42.84
N LYS A 361 14.23 10.48 42.69
CA LYS A 361 15.49 11.09 43.15
C LYS A 361 15.66 10.97 44.67
N GLU A 362 14.64 11.31 45.44
CA GLU A 362 14.68 11.22 46.90
C GLU A 362 14.82 9.77 47.39
N MET A 363 14.37 8.80 46.59
CA MET A 363 14.56 7.37 46.83
C MET A 363 15.94 6.86 46.39
N GLY A 364 16.78 7.72 45.82
CA GLY A 364 18.10 7.36 45.30
C GLY A 364 18.07 6.53 44.01
N ASP A 365 16.95 6.55 43.27
CA ASP A 365 16.84 5.83 42.01
C ASP A 365 17.63 6.53 40.89
N ASP A 366 18.36 5.73 40.11
CA ASP A 366 19.27 6.21 39.06
C ASP A 366 18.55 7.08 38.01
N LEU A 367 17.32 6.75 37.62
CA LEU A 367 16.57 7.54 36.64
C LEU A 367 16.18 8.89 37.23
N GLY A 368 15.76 8.91 38.50
CA GLY A 368 15.50 10.14 39.23
C GLY A 368 16.74 11.04 39.33
N LEU A 369 17.89 10.46 39.68
CA LEU A 369 19.16 11.17 39.78
C LEU A 369 19.61 11.74 38.43
N GLN A 370 19.59 10.94 37.36
CA GLN A 370 19.98 11.36 36.02
C GLN A 370 19.07 12.46 35.45
N PHE A 371 17.75 12.36 35.66
CA PHE A 371 16.83 13.42 35.27
C PHE A 371 17.15 14.74 35.96
N TYR A 372 17.47 14.70 37.26
CA TYR A 372 17.77 15.90 38.03
C TYR A 372 19.12 16.53 37.69
N ASP A 373 20.12 15.73 37.31
CA ASP A 373 21.41 16.21 36.79
C ASP A 373 21.21 17.05 35.51
N GLN A 374 20.21 16.70 34.70
CA GLN A 374 19.91 17.34 33.41
C GLN A 374 18.64 18.20 33.42
N LYS A 375 18.06 18.49 34.60
CA LYS A 375 16.74 19.12 34.74
C LYS A 375 16.65 20.48 34.06
N ASP A 376 17.68 21.30 34.16
CA ASP A 376 17.69 22.63 33.56
C ASP A 376 17.64 22.58 32.02
N SER A 377 18.24 21.54 31.43
CA SER A 377 18.13 21.27 29.99
C SER A 377 16.69 20.91 29.63
N PHE A 378 16.09 19.99 30.38
CA PHE A 378 14.71 19.57 30.16
C PHE A 378 13.71 20.73 30.29
N LEU A 379 13.87 21.60 31.30
CA LEU A 379 13.00 22.77 31.50
C LEU A 379 13.02 23.73 30.32
N LYS A 380 14.19 23.97 29.70
CA LYS A 380 14.30 24.80 28.49
C LYS A 380 13.53 24.21 27.31
N ILE A 381 13.59 22.88 27.15
CA ILE A 381 12.82 22.18 26.12
C ILE A 381 11.31 22.29 26.45
N GLN A 382 10.94 22.19 27.72
CA GLN A 382 9.54 22.23 28.18
C GLN A 382 8.91 23.59 27.90
N ASP A 383 9.65 24.66 28.14
CA ASP A 383 9.23 26.00 27.79
C ASP A 383 9.01 26.13 26.29
N SER A 384 9.92 25.63 25.45
CA SER A 384 9.73 25.63 23.99
C SER A 384 8.47 24.88 23.57
N ARG A 385 8.16 23.73 24.21
CA ARG A 385 6.93 22.96 23.93
C ARG A 385 5.69 23.71 24.35
N ASN A 386 5.68 24.38 25.50
CA ASN A 386 4.49 25.07 26.01
C ASN A 386 4.01 26.19 25.07
N HIS A 387 4.92 26.78 24.30
CA HIS A 387 4.59 27.78 23.28
C HIS A 387 4.09 27.18 21.96
N SER A 388 4.05 25.85 21.82
CA SER A 388 3.66 25.18 20.57
C SER A 388 2.15 25.05 20.38
N PHE A 389 1.70 24.94 19.13
CA PHE A 389 0.27 24.77 18.78
C PHE A 389 -0.37 23.51 19.36
N LEU A 390 0.37 22.40 19.48
CA LEU A 390 -0.17 21.15 20.03
C LEU A 390 -0.04 21.08 21.57
N ALA A 391 0.30 22.20 22.21
CA ALA A 391 0.39 22.36 23.65
C ALA A 391 -0.52 23.50 24.14
N HIS A 392 0.05 24.64 24.51
CA HIS A 392 -0.69 25.77 25.08
C HIS A 392 -0.39 27.11 24.37
N GLY A 393 0.33 27.08 23.23
CA GLY A 393 0.74 28.28 22.52
C GLY A 393 0.38 28.28 21.04
N PHE A 394 1.08 29.13 20.28
CA PHE A 394 0.76 29.45 18.87
C PHE A 394 2.00 29.49 17.97
N ARG A 395 3.07 28.77 18.35
CA ARG A 395 4.30 28.64 17.55
C ARG A 395 4.44 27.21 17.03
N SER A 396 5.10 27.02 15.90
CA SER A 396 5.50 25.68 15.47
C SER A 396 6.76 25.24 16.22
N ALA A 397 6.85 23.96 16.59
CA ALA A 397 8.07 23.41 17.16
C ALA A 397 9.21 23.43 16.12
N ARG A 398 10.41 23.74 16.59
CA ARG A 398 11.63 23.73 15.77
C ARG A 398 12.27 22.34 15.84
N GLU A 399 12.95 21.94 14.76
CA GLU A 399 13.73 20.68 14.73
C GLU A 399 14.73 20.57 15.88
N ALA A 400 15.35 21.70 16.27
CA ALA A 400 16.26 21.75 17.42
C ALA A 400 15.60 21.29 18.73
N ALA A 401 14.30 21.58 18.95
CA ALA A 401 13.59 21.13 20.14
C ALA A 401 13.39 19.61 20.13
N TYR A 402 13.12 19.02 18.95
CA TYR A 402 13.07 17.57 18.78
C TYR A 402 14.44 16.94 19.06
N MET A 403 15.50 17.44 18.45
CA MET A 403 16.86 16.89 18.62
C MET A 403 17.31 16.95 20.09
N SER A 404 17.15 18.09 20.75
CA SER A 404 17.49 18.25 22.17
C SER A 404 16.70 17.30 23.08
N LEU A 405 15.40 17.08 22.82
CA LEU A 405 14.59 16.16 23.62
C LEU A 405 14.93 14.70 23.34
N ARG A 406 15.24 14.36 22.07
CA ARG A 406 15.69 13.03 21.68
C ARG A 406 17.00 12.68 22.39
N ASP A 407 17.98 13.60 22.36
CA ASP A 407 19.28 13.42 23.00
C ASP A 407 19.15 13.31 24.53
N PHE A 408 18.26 14.13 25.13
CA PHE A 408 17.93 14.02 26.54
C PHE A 408 17.34 12.64 26.89
N ILE A 409 16.41 12.10 26.10
CA ILE A 409 15.84 10.76 26.36
C ILE A 409 16.91 9.67 26.29
N VAL A 410 17.81 9.76 25.31
CA VAL A 410 18.92 8.81 25.17
C VAL A 410 19.89 8.90 26.36
N SER A 411 20.14 10.12 26.87
CA SER A 411 21.03 10.31 28.02
C SER A 411 20.45 9.82 29.35
N LEU A 412 19.12 9.64 29.46
CA LEU A 412 18.48 9.00 30.62
C LEU A 412 18.70 7.48 30.68
N ASN A 413 19.32 6.88 29.65
CA ASN A 413 19.67 5.46 29.60
C ASN A 413 18.50 4.51 29.98
N ILE A 414 17.27 4.89 29.64
CA ILE A 414 16.05 4.11 29.93
C ILE A 414 15.85 2.95 28.94
N PHE A 415 16.56 2.95 27.81
CA PHE A 415 16.62 1.87 26.82
C PHE A 415 17.89 2.00 25.96
N GLN A 416 18.24 0.96 25.20
CA GLN A 416 19.29 1.03 24.18
C GLN A 416 18.67 1.36 22.82
N VAL A 417 19.26 2.31 22.08
CA VAL A 417 18.76 2.73 20.75
C VAL A 417 18.78 1.58 19.73
N SER A 418 19.63 0.56 19.93
CA SER A 418 19.65 -0.66 19.12
C SER A 418 18.38 -1.50 19.22
N ASP A 419 17.64 -1.36 20.32
CA ASP A 419 16.46 -2.18 20.62
C ASP A 419 15.17 -1.55 20.08
N VAL A 420 15.26 -0.31 19.60
CA VAL A 420 14.14 0.43 19.01
C VAL A 420 13.69 -0.29 17.73
N PRO A 421 12.39 -0.66 17.61
CA PRO A 421 11.89 -1.37 16.44
C PRO A 421 11.98 -0.49 15.19
N ARG A 422 12.54 -1.04 14.12
CA ARG A 422 12.62 -0.34 12.82
C ARG A 422 11.72 -1.01 11.81
N PHE A 423 10.76 -0.26 11.28
CA PHE A 423 9.97 -0.72 10.16
C PHE A 423 10.89 -0.94 8.94
N PRO A 424 10.62 -1.97 8.12
CA PRO A 424 11.50 -2.32 7.01
C PRO A 424 11.52 -1.25 5.94
N VAL A 425 12.62 -1.15 5.21
CA VAL A 425 12.66 -0.43 3.93
C VAL A 425 12.22 -1.40 2.84
N VAL A 426 11.12 -1.06 2.17
CA VAL A 426 10.53 -1.90 1.13
C VAL A 426 11.15 -1.56 -0.22
N VAL A 427 11.50 -2.60 -0.98
CA VAL A 427 11.94 -2.52 -2.38
C VAL A 427 11.27 -3.69 -3.10
N PHE A 428 10.46 -3.41 -4.12
CA PHE A 428 9.66 -4.41 -4.85
C PHE A 428 10.08 -4.60 -6.31
#